data_AF-A0A8U0HRA4-F1
#
_entry.id   AF-A0A8U0HRA4-F1
#
_cell.length_a   1.000
_cell.length_b   1.000
_cell.length_c   1.000
_cell.angle_alpha   90.00
_cell.angle_beta   90.00
_cell.angle_gamma   90.00
#
_symmetry.space_group_name_H-M   'P 1'
#
loop_
_entity.id
_entity.type
_entity.pdbx_description
1 polymer ?
#
loop_
_entity_poly.entity_id
_entity_poly.type
_entity_poly.pdbx_seq_one_letter_code
_entity_poly.pdbx_strand_id
1 'polypeptide(L)'
;MPKDTPQREKTVRERGTYASHNDDPTLAGYLSSLFLVVSVPGFIAAAYAGHWAGLYGYSAIVPVFAGLLVASLAVAFSLMHWLTGN
;
A
#
# COMPACT_ATOMS: atom_id res chain seq x y z
N MET A 1 4.85 20.14 -9.51
CA MET A 1 4.68 21.47 -8.89
C MET A 1 5.63 21.57 -7.69
N PRO A 2 6.24 22.73 -7.40
CA PRO A 2 7.08 22.89 -6.22
C PRO A 2 6.23 22.69 -4.97
N LYS A 3 6.75 21.98 -3.96
CA LYS A 3 6.07 21.83 -2.67
C LYS A 3 5.89 23.22 -2.06
N ASP A 4 4.63 23.61 -1.88
CA ASP A 4 4.32 24.89 -1.24
C ASP A 4 4.45 24.72 0.28
N THR A 5 5.69 24.70 0.76
CA THR A 5 5.98 24.61 2.19
C THR A 5 5.53 25.90 2.88
N PRO A 6 4.96 25.83 4.10
CA PRO A 6 4.49 27.00 4.81
C PRO A 6 5.66 27.92 5.17
N GLN A 7 5.89 28.95 4.35
CA GLN A 7 6.89 29.97 4.60
C GLN A 7 6.42 30.93 5.69
N ARG A 8 7.37 31.45 6.48
CA ARG A 8 7.09 32.36 7.60
C ARG A 8 6.43 33.66 7.15
N GLU A 9 6.70 34.06 5.91
CA GLU A 9 6.21 35.27 5.24
C GLU A 9 4.71 35.23 4.93
N LYS A 10 4.12 34.02 4.82
CA LYS A 10 2.69 33.85 4.53
C LYS A 10 1.84 34.09 5.78
N THR A 11 0.65 34.65 5.61
CA THR A 11 -0.26 34.90 6.74
C THR A 11 -0.71 33.57 7.37
N VAL A 12 -1.11 33.58 8.65
CA VAL A 12 -1.56 32.36 9.37
C VAL A 12 -2.70 31.66 8.62
N ARG A 13 -3.61 32.45 8.03
CA ARG A 13 -4.72 31.95 7.22
C ARG A 13 -4.22 31.29 5.94
N GLU A 14 -3.27 31.88 5.22
CA GLU A 14 -2.72 31.27 4.01
C GLU A 14 -1.93 29.99 4.30
N ARG A 15 -1.22 29.92 5.45
CA ARG A 15 -0.54 28.71 5.92
C ARG A 15 -1.51 27.57 6.27
N GLY A 16 -2.74 27.87 6.68
CA GLY A 16 -3.74 26.85 7.03
C GLY A 16 -4.72 26.52 5.90
N THR A 17 -5.08 27.51 5.08
CA THR A 17 -6.08 27.40 4.02
C THR A 17 -5.47 27.01 2.67
N TYR A 18 -4.23 27.40 2.39
CA TYR A 18 -3.51 27.07 1.15
C TYR A 18 -2.27 26.22 1.39
N ALA A 19 -2.10 25.63 2.59
CA ALA A 19 -1.30 24.42 2.72
C ALA A 19 -2.06 23.24 2.08
N SER A 20 -2.33 23.39 0.78
CA SER A 20 -2.42 22.26 -0.12
C SER A 20 -1.03 21.66 -0.12
N HIS A 21 -0.82 20.64 0.71
CA HIS A 21 0.05 19.59 0.24
C HIS A 21 -0.63 19.13 -1.04
N ASN A 22 0.07 19.26 -2.17
CA ASN A 22 -0.32 18.73 -3.48
C ASN A 22 -0.42 17.18 -3.45
N ASP A 23 -0.92 16.63 -2.35
CA ASP A 23 -1.39 15.27 -2.15
C ASP A 23 -2.82 15.21 -2.70
N ASP A 24 -3.02 15.71 -3.91
CA ASP A 24 -4.16 15.27 -4.69
C ASP A 24 -4.15 13.74 -4.63
N PRO A 25 -5.26 13.10 -4.26
CA PRO A 25 -5.24 11.68 -3.99
C PRO A 25 -4.87 10.96 -5.29
N THR A 26 -3.62 10.51 -5.33
CA THR A 26 -3.07 9.89 -6.53
C THR A 26 -3.67 8.50 -6.67
N LEU A 27 -3.77 8.01 -7.91
CA LEU A 27 -4.19 6.64 -8.17
C LEU A 27 -3.34 5.64 -7.38
N ALA A 28 -2.04 5.92 -7.22
CA ALA A 28 -1.12 5.13 -6.41
C ALA A 28 -1.50 5.13 -4.91
N GLY A 29 -1.91 6.28 -4.36
CA GLY A 29 -2.38 6.39 -2.98
C GLY A 29 -3.67 5.59 -2.72
N TYR A 30 -4.63 5.64 -3.67
CA TYR A 30 -5.86 4.83 -3.59
C TYR A 30 -5.57 3.33 -3.69
N LEU A 31 -4.74 2.92 -4.65
CA LEU A 31 -4.37 1.52 -4.84
C LEU A 31 -3.62 0.95 -3.65
N SER A 32 -2.70 1.73 -3.05
CA SER A 32 -1.98 1.33 -1.83
C SER A 32 -2.95 1.14 -0.65
N SER A 33 -3.89 2.06 -0.46
CA SER A 33 -4.89 1.96 0.61
C SER A 33 -5.84 0.78 0.40
N LEU A 34 -6.31 0.57 -0.82
CA LEU A 34 -7.17 -0.57 -1.17
C LEU A 34 -6.43 -1.89 -0.99
N PHE A 35 -5.17 -1.96 -1.43
CA PHE A 35 -4.30 -3.11 -1.21
C PHE A 35 -4.16 -3.40 0.29
N LEU A 36 -3.91 -2.39 1.11
CA LEU A 36 -3.79 -2.57 2.56
C LEU A 36 -5.08 -3.15 3.18
N VAL A 37 -6.24 -2.64 2.79
CA VAL A 37 -7.55 -3.11 3.30
C VAL A 37 -7.86 -4.54 2.86
N VAL A 38 -7.57 -4.87 1.59
CA VAL A 38 -7.97 -6.15 0.99
C VAL A 38 -6.92 -7.25 1.19
N SER A 39 -5.66 -6.89 1.43
CA SER A 39 -4.53 -7.84 1.51
C SER A 39 -4.76 -8.95 2.53
N VAL A 40 -5.01 -8.61 3.79
CA VAL A 40 -5.19 -9.60 4.86
C VAL A 40 -6.37 -10.54 4.59
N PRO A 41 -7.63 -10.07 4.38
CA PRO A 41 -8.73 -10.97 4.08
C PRO A 41 -8.52 -11.75 2.78
N GLY A 42 -7.93 -11.12 1.76
CA GLY A 42 -7.63 -11.76 0.48
C GLY A 42 -6.59 -12.89 0.60
N PHE A 43 -5.51 -12.68 1.35
CA PHE A 43 -4.48 -13.70 1.56
C PHE A 43 -4.97 -14.84 2.45
N ILE A 44 -5.84 -14.56 3.43
CA ILE A 44 -6.50 -15.62 4.21
C ILE A 44 -7.37 -16.47 3.28
N ALA A 45 -8.21 -15.85 2.46
CA ALA A 45 -9.06 -16.56 1.51
C ALA A 45 -8.24 -17.39 0.51
N ALA A 46 -7.15 -16.82 -0.03
CA ALA A 46 -6.25 -17.50 -0.94
C ALA A 46 -5.55 -18.71 -0.29
N ALA A 47 -5.14 -18.58 0.99
CA ALA A 47 -4.52 -19.67 1.72
C ALA A 47 -5.51 -20.82 2.00
N TYR A 48 -6.76 -20.50 2.37
CA TYR A 48 -7.78 -21.54 2.53
C TYR A 48 -8.16 -22.19 1.20
N ALA A 49 -8.26 -21.41 0.12
CA ALA A 49 -8.53 -21.93 -1.22
C ALA A 49 -7.43 -22.91 -1.67
N GLY A 50 -6.15 -22.60 -1.41
CA GLY A 50 -5.04 -23.49 -1.72
C GLY A 50 -5.09 -24.81 -0.96
N HIS A 51 -5.47 -24.76 0.32
CA HIS A 51 -5.71 -25.97 1.10
C HIS A 51 -6.87 -26.81 0.54
N TRP A 52 -8.01 -26.18 0.22
CA TRP A 52 -9.17 -26.88 -0.37
C TRP A 52 -8.89 -27.45 -1.76
N ALA A 53 -8.02 -26.81 -2.53
CA ALA A 53 -7.52 -27.32 -3.80
C ALA A 53 -6.51 -28.46 -3.64
N GLY A 54 -6.12 -28.83 -2.40
CA GLY A 54 -5.21 -29.92 -2.11
C GLY A 54 -3.73 -29.60 -2.34
N LEU A 55 -3.35 -28.32 -2.48
CA LEU A 55 -1.95 -27.92 -2.70
C LEU A 55 -1.06 -28.21 -1.49
N TYR A 56 -1.64 -28.17 -0.29
CA TYR A 56 -0.96 -28.40 0.98
C TYR A 56 -1.95 -28.75 2.10
N GLY A 57 -1.44 -29.35 3.18
CA GLY A 57 -2.22 -29.70 4.36
C GLY A 57 -2.61 -28.48 5.21
N TYR A 58 -3.58 -28.66 6.12
CA TYR A 58 -4.10 -27.59 6.97
C TYR A 58 -3.02 -26.88 7.80
N SER A 59 -2.01 -27.61 8.27
CA SER A 59 -0.87 -27.07 9.02
C SER A 59 -0.04 -26.04 8.24
N ALA A 60 -0.12 -26.06 6.90
CA ALA A 60 0.63 -25.15 6.04
C ALA A 60 -0.13 -23.85 5.71
N ILE A 61 -1.41 -23.70 6.11
CA ILE A 61 -2.20 -22.49 5.82
C ILE A 61 -1.52 -21.23 6.39
N VAL A 62 -1.09 -21.27 7.65
CA VAL A 62 -0.44 -20.12 8.31
C VAL A 62 0.91 -19.79 7.66
N PRO A 63 1.82 -20.76 7.42
CA PRO A 63 3.03 -20.52 6.63
C PRO A 63 2.78 -19.94 5.24
N VAL A 64 1.76 -20.43 4.51
CA VAL A 64 1.43 -19.94 3.16
C VAL A 64 0.89 -18.52 3.22
N PHE A 65 -0.01 -18.21 4.16
CA PHE A 65 -0.46 -16.84 4.40
C PHE A 65 0.72 -15.90 4.68
N ALA A 66 1.65 -16.29 5.57
CA ALA A 66 2.83 -15.49 5.86
C ALA A 66 3.71 -15.29 4.61
N GLY A 67 3.89 -16.34 3.82
CA GLY A 67 4.60 -16.29 2.54
C GLY A 67 3.95 -15.34 1.54
N LEU A 68 2.62 -15.39 1.39
CA LEU A 68 1.85 -14.49 0.53
C LEU A 68 2.02 -13.02 0.97
N LEU A 69 1.96 -12.77 2.27
CA LEU A 69 2.16 -11.42 2.81
C LEU A 69 3.56 -10.89 2.47
N VAL A 70 4.60 -11.66 2.78
CA VAL A 70 6.00 -11.27 2.50
C VAL A 70 6.24 -11.09 1.00
N ALA A 71 5.76 -12.02 0.18
CA ALA A 71 5.87 -11.93 -1.27
C ALA A 71 5.18 -10.68 -1.82
N SER A 72 3.99 -10.35 -1.30
CA SER A 72 3.26 -9.16 -1.73
C SER A 72 3.97 -7.86 -1.37
N LEU A 73 4.62 -7.80 -0.20
CA LEU A 73 5.44 -6.66 0.20
C LEU A 73 6.66 -6.52 -0.70
N ALA A 74 7.36 -7.62 -0.99
CA ALA A 74 8.50 -7.62 -1.89
C ALA A 74 8.11 -7.11 -3.29
N VAL A 75 6.96 -7.54 -3.81
CA VAL A 75 6.42 -7.06 -5.10
C VAL A 75 6.09 -5.57 -5.05
N ALA A 76 5.37 -5.11 -4.02
CA ALA A 76 4.99 -3.71 -3.88
C ALA A 76 6.22 -2.79 -3.78
N PHE A 77 7.22 -3.17 -2.98
CA PHE A 77 8.47 -2.42 -2.85
C PHE A 77 9.25 -2.40 -4.17
N SER A 78 9.39 -3.54 -4.84
CA SER A 78 10.11 -3.64 -6.11
C SER A 78 9.44 -2.77 -7.18
N LEU A 79 8.11 -2.78 -7.24
CA LEU A 79 7.35 -1.97 -8.18
C LEU A 79 7.49 -0.48 -7.88
N MET A 80 7.39 -0.07 -6.62
CA MET A 80 7.60 1.32 -6.23
C MET A 80 9.02 1.79 -6.55
N HIS A 81 10.03 0.96 -6.27
CA HIS A 81 11.43 1.28 -6.58
C HIS A 81 11.65 1.45 -8.08
N TRP A 82 11.07 0.58 -8.91
CA TRP A 82 11.16 0.71 -10.37
C TRP A 82 10.45 1.96 -10.90
N LEU A 83 9.28 2.30 -10.35
CA LEU A 83 8.49 3.45 -10.81
C LEU A 83 9.03 4.81 -10.34
N THR A 84 9.72 4.88 -9.20
CA THR A 84 10.25 6.13 -8.61
C THR A 84 11.77 6.27 -8.71
N GLY A 85 12.48 5.23 -9.14
CA GLY A 85 13.95 5.18 -9.23
C GLY A 85 14.56 5.66 -10.55
N ASN A 86 13.77 6.29 -11.44
CA ASN A 86 14.24 7.01 -12.64
C ASN A 86 14.26 8.53 -12.37
#